data_AF-A0A9X8VL35-F1
#
_entry.id   AF-A0A9X8VL35-F1
#
_cell.length_a   1.000
_cell.length_b   1.000
_cell.length_c   1.000
_cell.angle_alpha   90.00
_cell.angle_beta   90.00
_cell.angle_gamma   90.00
#
_symmetry.space_group_name_H-M   'P 1'
#
loop_
_entity.id
_entity.type
_entity.pdbx_description
1 polymer ?
#
loop_
_entity_poly.entity_id
_entity_poly.type
_entity_poly.pdbx_seq_one_letter_code
_entity_poly.pdbx_strand_id
1 'polypeptide(L)'
;MEEVAFTDPEFIASHIDDLRDNVGLEDSEIVDRIMVLEMEDEGKSEVIARFAYDNFSFIDPNGNPAEGKQIRGAYVTPERAGAGLAGQIYRHLTEVHKHLICDNTQTVYGAALWANTVRNVVGRVDIYNVTKHKYVEELGDGAKGVKGFIPWDIGKLNPSSLGKWQQYPFNPNIQQCYYLVLIISA
;
A
#
# COMPACT_ATOMS: atom_id res chain seq x y z
N MET A 1 -16.41 -31.99 29.37
CA MET A 1 -15.44 -30.88 29.36
C MET A 1 -15.77 -30.11 28.09
N GLU A 2 -16.43 -28.96 28.22
CA GLU A 2 -16.57 -28.04 27.08
C GLU A 2 -15.18 -27.46 26.83
N GLU A 3 -14.59 -27.76 25.67
CA GLU A 3 -13.46 -26.99 25.16
C GLU A 3 -13.98 -25.58 24.90
N VAL A 4 -13.53 -24.63 25.73
CA VAL A 4 -13.76 -23.21 25.47
C VAL A 4 -12.84 -22.84 24.31
N ALA A 5 -13.35 -23.03 23.09
CA ALA A 5 -12.67 -22.58 21.89
C ALA A 5 -12.84 -21.06 21.79
N PHE A 6 -11.74 -20.32 21.84
CA PHE A 6 -11.70 -18.86 21.69
C PHE A 6 -11.82 -18.43 20.22
N THR A 7 -12.75 -19.06 19.50
CA THR A 7 -12.95 -18.89 18.05
C THR A 7 -14.11 -17.93 17.72
N ASP A 8 -14.55 -17.13 18.71
CA ASP A 8 -15.62 -16.15 18.51
C ASP A 8 -15.06 -14.90 17.80
N PRO A 9 -15.56 -14.53 16.60
CA PRO A 9 -14.98 -13.42 15.83
C PRO A 9 -15.03 -12.06 16.53
N GLU A 10 -16.07 -11.79 17.34
CA GLU A 10 -16.17 -10.54 18.09
C GLU A 10 -15.12 -10.48 19.21
N PHE A 11 -14.93 -11.58 19.93
CA PHE A 11 -13.85 -11.71 20.90
C PHE A 11 -12.46 -11.55 20.26
N ILE A 12 -12.20 -12.23 19.15
CA ILE A 12 -10.90 -12.17 18.46
C ILE A 12 -10.60 -10.74 18.02
N ALA A 13 -11.58 -10.05 17.41
CA ALA A 13 -11.43 -8.66 17.01
C ALA A 13 -11.13 -7.75 18.22
N SER A 14 -11.89 -7.87 19.31
CA SER A 14 -11.63 -7.10 20.53
C SER A 14 -10.26 -7.42 21.13
N HIS A 15 -9.82 -8.68 21.06
CA HIS A 15 -8.53 -9.09 21.60
C HIS A 15 -7.37 -8.55 20.76
N ILE A 16 -7.51 -8.52 19.43
CA ILE A 16 -6.56 -7.88 18.52
C ILE A 16 -6.43 -6.40 18.85
N ASP A 17 -7.55 -5.70 19.04
CA ASP A 17 -7.56 -4.27 19.38
C ASP A 17 -6.90 -4.02 20.74
N ASP A 18 -7.15 -4.87 21.75
CA ASP A 18 -6.48 -4.78 23.04
C ASP A 18 -4.96 -5.00 22.94
N LEU A 19 -4.52 -6.00 22.17
CA LEU A 19 -3.09 -6.26 21.96
C LEU A 19 -2.40 -5.10 21.23
N ARG A 20 -3.10 -4.46 20.30
CA ARG A 20 -2.59 -3.31 19.56
C ARG A 20 -2.57 -2.04 20.41
N ASP A 21 -3.69 -1.66 20.99
CA ASP A 21 -3.88 -0.34 21.59
C ASP A 21 -3.44 -0.27 23.05
N ASN A 22 -3.61 -1.36 23.81
CA ASN A 22 -3.29 -1.41 25.23
C ASN A 22 -1.94 -2.07 25.52
N VAL A 23 -1.56 -3.10 24.77
CA VAL A 23 -0.26 -3.79 24.93
C VAL A 23 0.81 -3.17 24.05
N GLY A 24 0.44 -2.62 22.89
CA GLY A 24 1.38 -1.98 21.96
C GLY A 24 2.21 -2.98 21.14
N LEU A 25 1.65 -4.17 20.87
CA LEU A 25 2.31 -5.15 20.01
C LEU A 25 2.22 -4.76 18.54
N GLU A 26 3.23 -5.14 17.77
CA GLU A 26 3.21 -4.99 16.31
C GLU A 26 2.26 -6.01 15.67
N ASP A 27 1.66 -5.68 14.53
CA ASP A 27 0.64 -6.53 13.87
C ASP A 27 1.14 -7.96 13.62
N SER A 28 2.43 -8.13 13.30
CA SER A 28 3.06 -9.45 13.12
C SER A 28 3.06 -10.30 14.40
N GLU A 29 3.35 -9.70 15.56
CA GLU A 29 3.36 -10.40 16.85
C GLU A 29 1.94 -10.74 17.31
N ILE A 30 0.97 -9.88 16.98
CA ILE A 30 -0.44 -10.13 17.22
C ILE A 30 -0.91 -11.34 16.42
N VAL A 31 -0.60 -11.40 15.12
CA VAL A 31 -0.97 -12.54 14.26
C VAL A 31 -0.38 -13.84 14.81
N ASP A 32 0.93 -13.87 15.11
CA ASP A 32 1.57 -15.06 15.68
C ASP A 32 0.87 -15.54 16.95
N ARG A 33 0.44 -14.60 17.80
CA ARG A 33 -0.26 -14.93 19.04
C ARG A 33 -1.67 -15.48 18.82
N ILE A 34 -2.43 -14.90 17.89
CA ILE A 34 -3.75 -15.42 17.51
C ILE A 34 -3.63 -16.85 16.97
N MET A 35 -2.60 -17.11 16.15
CA MET A 35 -2.35 -18.44 15.58
C MET A 35 -1.90 -19.46 16.63
N VAL A 36 -0.96 -19.10 17.52
CA VAL A 36 -0.47 -19.98 18.60
C VAL A 36 -1.58 -20.34 19.60
N LEU A 37 -2.54 -19.45 19.81
CA LEU A 37 -3.69 -19.69 20.67
C LEU A 37 -4.82 -20.45 19.96
N GLU A 38 -4.63 -20.87 18.71
CA GLU A 38 -5.62 -21.57 17.87
C GLU A 38 -6.96 -20.82 17.83
N MET A 39 -6.91 -19.49 17.93
CA MET A 39 -8.10 -18.64 17.92
C MET A 39 -8.71 -18.54 16.52
N GLU A 40 -7.90 -18.77 15.48
CA GLU A 40 -8.33 -18.88 14.09
C GLU A 40 -7.87 -20.20 13.48
N ASP A 41 -8.73 -20.77 12.63
CA ASP A 41 -8.47 -22.02 11.93
C ASP A 41 -7.92 -21.73 10.52
N GLU A 42 -6.64 -21.99 10.33
CA GLU A 42 -5.96 -21.84 9.04
C GLU A 42 -6.65 -22.64 7.92
N GLY A 43 -7.24 -23.80 8.24
CA GLY A 43 -7.97 -24.64 7.29
C GLY A 43 -9.29 -24.04 6.80
N LYS A 44 -9.79 -22.99 7.46
CA LYS A 44 -10.98 -22.21 7.06
C LYS A 44 -10.62 -20.85 6.47
N SER A 45 -9.34 -20.53 6.37
CA SER A 45 -8.90 -19.24 5.84
C SER A 45 -9.19 -19.12 4.35
N GLU A 46 -9.77 -17.99 3.97
CA GLU A 46 -10.04 -17.65 2.57
C GLU A 46 -8.97 -16.67 2.06
N VAL A 47 -8.41 -16.92 0.88
CA VAL A 47 -7.49 -15.98 0.23
C VAL A 47 -8.28 -14.79 -0.34
N ILE A 48 -8.35 -13.71 0.43
CA ILE A 48 -9.06 -12.48 0.05
C ILE A 48 -8.22 -11.51 -0.79
N ALA A 49 -6.89 -11.68 -0.85
CA ALA A 49 -6.01 -10.83 -1.64
C ALA A 49 -4.74 -11.54 -2.12
N ARG A 50 -4.20 -11.09 -3.25
CA ARG A 50 -2.92 -11.54 -3.84
C ARG A 50 -2.12 -10.36 -4.36
N PHE A 51 -0.83 -10.35 -4.07
CA PHE A 51 0.10 -9.33 -4.52
C PHE A 51 1.26 -9.99 -5.26
N ALA A 52 1.52 -9.50 -6.46
CA ALA A 52 2.70 -9.88 -7.25
C ALA A 52 3.71 -8.74 -7.16
N TYR A 53 4.97 -9.07 -6.92
CA TYR A 53 6.04 -8.09 -6.83
C TYR A 53 7.37 -8.62 -7.34
N ASP A 54 8.23 -7.69 -7.77
CA ASP A 54 9.62 -7.94 -8.16
C ASP A 54 10.58 -7.24 -7.19
N ASN A 55 11.84 -7.67 -7.19
CA ASN A 55 12.91 -6.90 -6.55
C ASN A 55 13.10 -5.56 -7.28
N PHE A 56 13.33 -4.50 -6.51
CA PHE A 56 13.59 -3.18 -7.05
C PHE A 56 14.71 -2.49 -6.27
N SER A 57 15.74 -2.05 -6.98
CA SER A 57 16.85 -1.31 -6.40
C SER A 57 16.76 0.16 -6.78
N PHE A 58 17.02 1.05 -5.83
CA PHE A 58 16.97 2.49 -6.01
C PHE A 58 18.01 3.22 -5.17
N ILE A 59 18.08 4.54 -5.33
CA ILE A 59 18.91 5.41 -4.51
C ILE A 59 17.98 6.18 -3.57
N ASP A 60 18.19 6.03 -2.27
CA ASP A 60 17.40 6.69 -1.23
C ASP A 60 17.60 8.23 -1.27
N PRO A 61 16.79 9.00 -0.52
CA PRO A 61 16.94 10.46 -0.46
C PRO A 61 18.31 10.95 0.05
N ASN A 62 19.08 10.10 0.75
CA ASN A 62 20.40 10.40 1.28
C ASN A 62 21.53 10.04 0.30
N GLY A 63 21.22 9.43 -0.84
CA GLY A 63 22.19 9.01 -1.86
C GLY A 63 22.71 7.58 -1.68
N ASN A 64 22.14 6.78 -0.78
CA ASN A 64 22.56 5.40 -0.53
C ASN A 64 21.78 4.41 -1.41
N PRO A 65 22.39 3.29 -1.83
CA PRO A 65 21.67 2.18 -2.44
C PRO A 65 20.66 1.57 -1.46
N ALA A 66 19.44 1.33 -1.93
CA ALA A 66 18.37 0.68 -1.18
C ALA A 66 17.66 -0.35 -2.07
N GLU A 67 17.02 -1.35 -1.43
CA GLU A 67 16.29 -2.42 -2.10
C GLU A 67 14.89 -2.56 -1.50
N GLY A 68 13.91 -2.85 -2.35
CA GLY A 68 12.53 -3.06 -1.95
C GLY A 68 11.78 -3.96 -2.91
N LYS A 69 10.45 -3.98 -2.75
CA LYS A 69 9.56 -4.72 -3.63
C LYS A 69 8.71 -3.77 -4.47
N GLN A 70 8.77 -3.92 -5.79
CA GLN A 70 7.88 -3.22 -6.69
C GLN A 70 6.62 -4.05 -6.93
N ILE A 71 5.47 -3.52 -6.55
CA ILE A 71 4.17 -4.13 -6.83
C ILE A 71 3.92 -4.11 -8.34
N ARG A 72 3.66 -5.28 -8.92
CA ARG A 72 3.29 -5.49 -10.34
C ARG A 72 1.81 -5.80 -10.52
N GLY A 73 1.16 -6.19 -9.44
CA GLY A 73 -0.25 -6.53 -9.46
C GLY A 73 -0.78 -6.67 -8.05
N ALA A 74 -1.99 -6.17 -7.84
CA ALA A 74 -2.73 -6.35 -6.62
C ALA A 74 -4.14 -6.79 -7.00
N TYR A 75 -4.59 -7.89 -6.41
CA TYR A 75 -5.95 -8.36 -6.52
C TYR A 75 -6.52 -8.49 -5.12
N VAL A 76 -7.68 -7.90 -4.88
CA VAL A 76 -8.48 -8.05 -3.66
C VAL A 76 -9.86 -8.50 -4.10
N THR A 77 -10.46 -9.46 -3.40
CA THR A 77 -11.80 -9.94 -3.72
C THR A 77 -12.81 -8.78 -3.66
N PRO A 78 -13.76 -8.68 -4.60
CA PRO A 78 -14.69 -7.55 -4.68
C PRO A 78 -15.46 -7.29 -3.38
N GLU A 79 -15.79 -8.36 -2.64
CA GLU A 79 -16.53 -8.33 -1.39
C GLU A 79 -15.73 -7.65 -0.25
N ARG A 80 -14.40 -7.58 -0.39
CA ARG A 80 -13.48 -6.95 0.57
C ARG A 80 -12.85 -5.66 0.02
N ALA A 81 -13.11 -5.32 -1.24
CA ALA A 81 -12.62 -4.12 -1.91
C ALA A 81 -13.35 -2.86 -1.40
N GLY A 82 -12.94 -2.34 -0.25
CA GLY A 82 -13.51 -1.12 0.35
C GLY A 82 -13.38 -1.02 1.86
N ALA A 83 -13.05 -2.11 2.54
CA ALA A 83 -12.99 -2.19 4.00
C ALA A 83 -11.71 -1.59 4.63
N GLY A 84 -11.03 -0.65 3.96
CA GLY A 84 -9.73 -0.13 4.41
C GLY A 84 -8.56 -1.14 4.34
N LEU A 85 -8.84 -2.39 3.98
CA LEU A 85 -7.91 -3.51 3.93
C LEU A 85 -6.67 -3.22 3.08
N ALA A 86 -6.83 -2.53 1.94
CA ALA A 86 -5.71 -2.23 1.06
C ALA A 86 -4.63 -1.37 1.76
N GLY A 87 -5.02 -0.39 2.58
CA GLY A 87 -4.05 0.43 3.31
C GLY A 87 -3.23 -0.39 4.31
N GLN A 88 -3.90 -1.28 5.04
CA GLN A 88 -3.25 -2.14 6.03
C GLN A 88 -2.33 -3.17 5.37
N ILE A 89 -2.74 -3.77 4.25
CA ILE A 89 -1.86 -4.68 3.52
C ILE A 89 -0.60 -3.95 3.03
N TYR A 90 -0.74 -2.73 2.50
CA TYR A 90 0.43 -1.96 2.07
C TYR A 90 1.34 -1.57 3.24
N ARG A 91 0.78 -1.24 4.41
CA ARG A 91 1.55 -0.99 5.63
C ARG A 91 2.37 -2.23 6.01
N HIS A 92 1.70 -3.37 6.13
CA HIS A 92 2.34 -4.64 6.49
C HIS A 92 3.42 -5.05 5.48
N LEU A 93 3.13 -4.97 4.17
CA LEU A 93 4.13 -5.25 3.13
C LEU A 93 5.34 -4.33 3.23
N THR A 94 5.16 -3.08 3.65
CA THR A 94 6.25 -2.12 3.84
C THR A 94 7.10 -2.48 5.05
N GLU A 95 6.51 -2.90 6.17
CA GLU A 95 7.24 -3.35 7.36
C GLU A 95 8.11 -4.58 7.07
N VAL A 96 7.54 -5.54 6.34
CA VAL A 96 8.20 -6.81 5.94
C VAL A 96 9.32 -6.56 4.95
N HIS A 97 9.10 -5.70 3.94
CA HIS A 97 10.04 -5.51 2.84
C HIS A 97 10.90 -4.25 2.95
N LYS A 98 10.72 -3.45 4.01
CA LYS A 98 11.33 -2.13 4.28
C LYS A 98 10.96 -1.03 3.30
N HIS A 99 10.90 -1.35 2.01
CA HIS A 99 10.53 -0.43 0.96
C HIS A 99 9.53 -1.09 0.00
N LEU A 100 8.44 -0.39 -0.27
CA LEU A 100 7.45 -0.80 -1.25
C LEU A 100 7.32 0.26 -2.34
N ILE A 101 7.32 -0.20 -3.59
CA ILE A 101 7.36 0.63 -4.78
C ILE A 101 6.11 0.35 -5.62
N CYS A 102 5.47 1.39 -6.13
CA CYS A 102 4.33 1.22 -7.02
C CYS A 102 4.74 0.69 -8.40
N ASP A 103 3.79 0.14 -9.14
CA ASP A 103 4.01 -0.12 -10.56
C ASP A 103 4.29 1.21 -11.30
N ASN A 104 5.18 1.16 -12.28
CA ASN A 104 5.40 2.24 -13.22
C ASN A 104 4.31 2.30 -14.31
N THR A 105 3.45 1.29 -14.40
CA THR A 105 2.21 1.34 -15.19
C THR A 105 1.04 1.72 -14.26
N GLN A 106 0.88 3.02 -14.03
CA GLN A 106 -0.17 3.54 -13.15
C GLN A 106 -1.54 3.46 -13.82
N THR A 107 -2.46 2.70 -13.22
CA THR A 107 -3.89 2.82 -13.53
C THR A 107 -4.49 3.98 -12.72
N VAL A 108 -5.65 4.49 -13.11
CA VAL A 108 -6.37 5.53 -12.34
C VAL A 108 -6.64 5.06 -10.91
N TYR A 109 -7.01 3.79 -10.74
CA TYR A 109 -7.22 3.18 -9.42
C TYR A 109 -5.91 3.00 -8.63
N GLY A 110 -4.79 2.71 -9.30
CA GLY A 110 -3.48 2.65 -8.68
C GLY A 110 -3.03 4.03 -8.17
N ALA A 111 -3.04 5.03 -9.04
CA ALA A 111 -2.72 6.41 -8.68
C ALA A 111 -3.56 6.89 -7.50
N ALA A 112 -4.83 6.53 -7.55
CA ALA A 112 -5.78 6.79 -6.50
C ALA A 112 -5.46 6.22 -5.13
N LEU A 113 -5.17 4.91 -5.13
CA LEU A 113 -4.79 4.16 -3.94
C LEU A 113 -3.55 4.79 -3.32
N TRP A 114 -2.54 5.10 -4.12
CA TRP A 114 -1.28 5.65 -3.63
C TRP A 114 -1.40 7.09 -3.12
N ALA A 115 -2.13 7.94 -3.85
CA ALA A 115 -2.33 9.34 -3.51
C ALA A 115 -3.10 9.56 -2.20
N ASN A 116 -4.05 8.67 -1.89
CA ASN A 116 -4.91 8.80 -0.71
C ASN A 116 -4.66 7.69 0.30
N THR A 117 -5.00 6.45 -0.03
CA THR A 117 -5.01 5.36 0.95
C THR A 117 -3.63 5.05 1.49
N VAL A 118 -2.64 4.84 0.63
CA VAL A 118 -1.27 4.54 1.06
C VAL A 118 -0.67 5.72 1.82
N ARG A 119 -0.81 6.95 1.29
CA ARG A 119 -0.29 8.14 1.97
C ARG A 119 -0.90 8.35 3.36
N ASN A 120 -2.21 8.18 3.50
CA ASN A 120 -2.90 8.44 4.77
C ASN A 120 -2.76 7.29 5.77
N VAL A 121 -2.58 6.05 5.31
CA VAL A 121 -2.48 4.87 6.19
C VAL A 121 -1.02 4.51 6.48
N VAL A 122 -0.15 4.49 5.48
CA VAL A 122 1.26 4.10 5.65
C VAL A 122 2.13 5.30 6.01
N GLY A 123 1.88 6.47 5.40
CA GLY A 123 2.56 7.71 5.72
C GLY A 123 3.30 8.31 4.54
N ARG A 124 4.56 8.72 4.75
CA ARG A 124 5.35 9.45 3.76
C ARG A 124 5.52 8.62 2.48
N VAL A 125 5.18 9.24 1.35
CA VAL A 125 5.34 8.66 0.01
C VAL A 125 6.31 9.54 -0.78
N ASP A 126 7.39 8.96 -1.29
CA ASP A 126 8.41 9.66 -2.06
C ASP A 126 8.26 9.38 -3.57
N ILE A 127 8.43 10.42 -4.39
CA ILE A 127 8.41 10.34 -5.85
C ILE A 127 9.85 10.09 -6.33
N TYR A 128 10.04 9.04 -7.11
CA TYR A 128 11.34 8.63 -7.63
C TYR A 128 11.33 8.54 -9.16
N ASN A 129 12.39 9.05 -9.80
CA ASN A 129 12.61 8.95 -11.23
C ASN A 129 13.57 7.81 -11.52
N VAL A 130 13.04 6.71 -12.06
CA VAL A 130 13.76 5.48 -12.38
C VAL A 130 14.82 5.71 -13.45
N THR A 131 14.49 6.46 -14.51
CA THR A 131 15.44 6.72 -15.62
C THR A 131 16.62 7.59 -15.19
N LYS A 132 16.39 8.56 -14.29
CA LYS A 132 17.44 9.44 -13.78
C LYS A 132 18.11 8.90 -12.51
N HIS A 133 17.66 7.76 -12.00
CA HIS A 133 18.06 7.19 -10.72
C HIS A 133 18.06 8.21 -9.57
N LYS A 134 17.00 9.01 -9.46
CA LYS A 134 16.99 10.17 -8.56
C LYS A 134 15.67 10.35 -7.83
N TYR A 135 15.77 10.63 -6.54
CA TYR A 135 14.71 11.23 -5.75
C TYR A 135 14.23 12.55 -6.38
N VAL A 136 12.90 12.69 -6.50
CA VAL A 136 12.27 13.89 -7.03
C VAL A 136 11.81 14.78 -5.88
N GLU A 137 10.81 14.32 -5.13
CA GLU A 137 10.29 14.96 -3.93
C GLU A 137 9.25 14.08 -3.20
N GLU A 138 8.82 14.50 -2.01
CA GLU A 138 7.71 13.88 -1.27
C GLU A 138 6.37 14.20 -1.95
N LEU A 139 5.48 13.20 -2.00
CA LEU A 139 4.09 13.35 -2.41
C LEU A 139 3.26 14.00 -1.29
N GLY A 140 2.84 15.24 -1.54
CA GLY A 140 2.00 16.03 -0.66
C GLY A 140 0.51 15.98 -0.99
N ASP A 141 -0.24 16.89 -0.37
CA ASP A 141 -1.69 16.96 -0.47
C ASP A 141 -2.18 17.26 -1.89
N GLY A 142 -3.36 16.74 -2.23
CA GLY A 142 -3.95 16.92 -3.56
C GLY A 142 -3.23 16.12 -4.64
N ALA A 143 -2.57 15.01 -4.26
CA ALA A 143 -1.83 14.14 -5.17
C ALA A 143 -0.82 14.95 -6.01
N LYS A 144 0.04 15.72 -5.36
CA LYS A 144 1.14 16.42 -6.03
C LYS A 144 2.31 16.47 -5.09
N GLY A 145 3.51 16.51 -5.64
CA GLY A 145 4.70 16.72 -4.84
C GLY A 145 4.64 18.05 -4.10
N VAL A 146 5.35 18.15 -2.97
CA VAL A 146 5.35 19.33 -2.09
C VAL A 146 5.79 20.63 -2.78
N LYS A 147 6.59 20.53 -3.85
CA LYS A 147 7.03 21.64 -4.74
C LYS A 147 6.23 21.69 -6.04
N GLY A 148 5.16 20.90 -6.16
CA GLY A 148 4.20 20.94 -7.26
C GLY A 148 4.44 19.94 -8.39
N PHE A 149 5.34 18.98 -8.26
CA PHE A 149 5.53 17.95 -9.28
C PHE A 149 4.29 17.06 -9.38
N ILE A 150 3.87 16.73 -10.60
CA ILE A 150 2.71 15.86 -10.84
C ILE A 150 3.24 14.49 -11.28
N PRO A 151 3.17 13.44 -10.44
CA PRO A 151 3.72 12.14 -10.77
C PRO A 151 2.75 11.24 -11.56
N TRP A 152 1.56 11.74 -11.88
CA TRP A 152 0.49 10.97 -12.49
C TRP A 152 0.39 11.21 -13.99
N ASP A 153 0.11 10.13 -14.68
CA ASP A 153 -0.24 10.13 -16.08
C ASP A 153 -1.53 9.33 -16.28
N ILE A 154 -2.45 9.88 -17.07
CA ILE A 154 -3.70 9.24 -17.47
C ILE A 154 -3.57 8.58 -18.86
N GLY A 155 -2.43 8.71 -19.51
CA GLY A 155 -2.17 8.29 -20.87
C GLY A 155 -3.21 8.84 -21.83
N LYS A 156 -3.90 7.94 -22.55
CA LYS A 156 -5.00 8.27 -23.46
C LYS A 156 -6.38 8.23 -22.82
N LEU A 157 -6.49 8.11 -21.50
CA LEU A 157 -7.80 8.03 -20.84
C LEU A 157 -8.56 9.34 -20.98
N ASN A 158 -9.84 9.22 -21.32
CA ASN A 158 -10.73 10.37 -21.42
C ASN A 158 -11.00 10.90 -20.00
N PRO A 159 -10.78 12.20 -19.71
CA PRO A 159 -11.04 12.77 -18.38
C PRO A 159 -12.45 12.48 -17.82
N SER A 160 -13.45 12.36 -18.70
CA SER A 160 -14.82 11.97 -18.30
C SER A 160 -14.90 10.58 -17.65
N SER A 161 -13.98 9.67 -17.97
CA SER A 161 -13.90 8.32 -17.39
C SER A 161 -13.22 8.27 -16.01
N LEU A 162 -12.65 9.39 -15.54
CA LEU A 162 -11.90 9.46 -14.29
C LEU A 162 -12.81 9.57 -13.04
N GLY A 163 -14.11 9.82 -13.20
CA GLY A 163 -15.05 9.94 -12.07
C GLY A 163 -14.57 10.94 -11.00
N LYS A 164 -14.48 10.50 -9.74
CA LYS A 164 -13.99 11.33 -8.61
C LYS A 164 -12.52 11.76 -8.76
N TRP A 165 -11.76 11.17 -9.68
CA TRP A 165 -10.36 11.49 -9.92
C TRP A 165 -10.15 12.70 -10.82
N GLN A 166 -11.20 13.21 -11.47
CA GLN A 166 -11.16 14.44 -12.28
C GLN A 166 -10.61 15.66 -11.53
N GLN A 167 -10.72 15.66 -10.19
CA GLN A 167 -10.27 16.77 -9.35
C GLN A 167 -8.75 16.79 -9.11
N TYR A 168 -8.03 15.73 -9.47
CA TYR A 168 -6.58 15.65 -9.28
C TYR A 168 -5.81 16.18 -10.49
N PRO A 169 -4.63 16.78 -10.27
CA PRO A 169 -3.83 17.29 -11.36
C PRO A 169 -3.23 16.12 -12.16
N PHE A 170 -3.43 16.12 -13.46
CA PHE A 170 -2.77 15.22 -14.39
C PHE A 170 -1.86 16.02 -15.32
N ASN A 171 -0.71 15.45 -15.67
CA ASN A 171 0.19 16.11 -16.60
C ASN A 171 -0.28 15.83 -18.05
N PRO A 172 -0.76 16.83 -18.81
CA PRO A 172 -1.26 16.62 -20.16
C PRO A 172 -0.15 16.31 -21.18
N ASN A 173 1.11 16.57 -20.83
CA ASN A 173 2.25 16.44 -21.72
C ASN A 173 3.00 15.11 -21.58
N ILE A 174 2.65 14.31 -20.56
CA ILE A 174 3.17 12.95 -20.41
C ILE A 174 2.10 12.03 -21.02
N GLN A 175 2.46 11.30 -22.07
CA GLN A 175 1.54 10.37 -22.72
C GLN A 175 1.66 8.95 -22.18
N GLN A 176 2.77 8.64 -21.51
CA GLN A 176 3.13 7.36 -20.90
C GLN A 176 4.23 7.56 -19.85
N CYS A 177 3.88 7.54 -18.55
CA CYS A 177 4.83 7.74 -17.45
C CYS A 177 5.40 6.42 -16.91
N TYR A 178 6.27 5.77 -17.67
CA TYR A 178 6.91 4.52 -17.23
C TYR A 178 8.17 4.70 -16.37
N TYR A 179 8.57 5.95 -16.13
CA TYR A 179 9.83 6.28 -15.47
C TYR A 179 9.64 6.85 -14.06
N LEU A 180 8.40 7.06 -13.61
CA LEU A 180 8.12 7.48 -12.24
C LEU A 180 7.55 6.31 -11.45
N VAL A 181 8.06 6.18 -10.24
CA VAL A 181 7.48 5.32 -9.22
C VAL A 181 7.33 6.11 -7.93
N LEU A 182 6.43 5.63 -7.09
CA LEU A 182 6.23 6.08 -5.74
C LEU A 182 6.79 5.04 -4.79
N ILE A 183 7.44 5.51 -3.74
CA ILE A 183 8.15 4.67 -2.77
C ILE A 183 7.62 5.02 -1.38
N ILE A 184 7.22 4.01 -0.64
CA ILE A 184 7.00 4.08 0.81
C ILE A 184 8.08 3.28 1.51
N SER A 185 8.47 3.76 2.69
CA SER A 185 9.52 3.14 3.51
C SER A 185 9.04 3.03 4.95
N ALA A 186 9.41 1.93 5.62
CA ALA A 186 9.18 1.71 7.05
C ALA A 186 10.13 2.54 7.90
#